data_AF-A0AA88SQI1-F1
#
_entry.id   AF-A0AA88SQI1-F1
#
_cell.length_a   1.000
_cell.length_b   1.000
_cell.length_c   1.000
_cell.angle_alpha   90.00
_cell.angle_beta   90.00
_cell.angle_gamma   90.00
#
_symmetry.space_group_name_H-M   'P 1'
#
loop_
_entity.id
_entity.type
_entity.pdbx_description
1 polymer ?
#
loop_
_entity_poly.entity_id
_entity_poly.type
_entity_poly.pdbx_seq_one_letter_code
_entity_poly.pdbx_strand_id
1 'polypeptide(L)'
;MDEISTGLDSSTTFQITKFLRQMVHIMDVTMVISLLQPAPETFELFDDVILLSDGQIVYQGPRENILEFFEYMGFKCPDRKGIADFLQEVTSKKDHEQYWFKKNQSYRYVSVPDFSRAFNSFHAGQHVIEDLRVPYDKSRAHPEKYGISNKELFREWLLMKRNSFV
;
A
#
# COMPACT_ATOMS: atom_id res chain seq x y z
N MET A 1 -4.87 10.36 3.56
CA MET A 1 -5.37 10.44 4.94
C MET A 1 -4.54 9.48 5.76
N ASP A 2 -3.89 9.98 6.81
CA ASP A 2 -3.04 9.15 7.65
C ASP A 2 -3.77 8.78 8.95
N GLU A 3 -3.58 7.52 9.39
CA GLU A 3 -4.00 7.03 10.71
C GLU A 3 -5.49 7.21 11.05
N ILE A 4 -6.39 7.14 10.06
CA ILE A 4 -7.83 7.30 10.28
C ILE A 4 -8.46 6.21 11.16
N SER A 5 -7.74 5.11 11.39
CA SER A 5 -8.17 3.99 12.25
C SER A 5 -7.64 4.07 13.69
N THR A 6 -6.70 4.98 13.99
CA THR A 6 -6.05 5.01 15.31
C THR A 6 -7.05 5.47 16.38
N GLY A 7 -7.45 4.54 17.25
CA GLY A 7 -8.41 4.80 18.33
C GLY A 7 -9.88 4.64 17.95
N LEU A 8 -10.19 4.12 16.75
CA LEU A 8 -11.54 3.75 16.34
C LEU A 8 -11.75 2.24 16.40
N ASP A 9 -13.00 1.82 16.64
CA ASP A 9 -13.37 0.42 16.49
C ASP A 9 -13.37 0.00 15.00
N SER A 10 -13.27 -1.31 14.75
CA SER A 10 -13.19 -1.87 13.40
C SER A 10 -14.43 -1.57 12.55
N SER A 11 -15.61 -1.48 13.16
CA SER A 11 -16.86 -1.17 12.46
C SER A 11 -16.87 0.28 11.99
N THR A 12 -16.50 1.23 12.86
CA THR A 12 -16.40 2.64 12.50
C THR A 12 -15.37 2.86 11.38
N THR A 13 -14.19 2.22 11.48
CA THR A 13 -13.14 2.30 10.45
C THR A 13 -13.66 1.79 9.09
N PHE A 14 -14.40 0.68 9.09
CA PHE A 14 -15.01 0.13 7.89
C PHE A 14 -16.03 1.10 7.27
N GLN A 15 -16.91 1.71 8.07
CA GLN A 15 -17.90 2.67 7.57
C GLN A 15 -17.23 3.91 6.96
N ILE A 16 -16.20 4.45 7.61
CA ILE A 16 -15.43 5.58 7.08
C ILE A 16 -14.78 5.20 5.75
N THR A 17 -14.08 4.07 5.70
CA THR A 17 -13.40 3.61 4.46
C THR A 17 -14.39 3.40 3.32
N LYS A 18 -15.55 2.81 3.63
CA LYS A 18 -16.63 2.61 2.66
C LYS A 18 -17.18 3.93 2.12
N PHE A 19 -17.37 4.91 2.99
CA PHE A 19 -17.80 6.25 2.58
C PHE A 19 -16.75 6.96 1.71
N LEU A 20 -15.47 6.88 2.09
CA LEU A 20 -14.36 7.44 1.31
C LEU A 20 -14.30 6.82 -0.09
N ARG A 21 -14.45 5.49 -0.19
CA ARG A 21 -14.54 4.78 -1.47
C ARG A 21 -15.70 5.27 -2.33
N GLN A 22 -16.87 5.49 -1.74
CA GLN A 22 -18.01 6.07 -2.46
C GLN A 22 -17.72 7.48 -2.96
N MET A 23 -17.07 8.32 -2.15
CA MET A 23 -16.68 9.67 -2.57
C MET A 23 -15.69 9.65 -3.75
N VAL A 24 -14.68 8.78 -3.72
CA VAL A 24 -13.73 8.56 -4.82
C VAL A 24 -14.47 8.30 -6.13
N HIS A 25 -15.42 7.37 -6.14
CA HIS A 25 -16.18 7.02 -7.34
C HIS A 25 -17.19 8.10 -7.78
N ILE A 26 -17.82 8.82 -6.84
CA ILE A 26 -18.82 9.84 -7.17
C ILE A 26 -18.15 11.12 -7.68
N MET A 27 -17.04 11.51 -7.06
CA MET A 27 -16.36 12.77 -7.34
C MET A 27 -15.26 12.64 -8.40
N ASP A 28 -14.95 11.42 -8.83
CA ASP A 28 -13.84 11.12 -9.75
C ASP A 28 -12.51 11.68 -9.23
N VAL A 29 -12.20 11.37 -7.96
CA VAL A 29 -10.98 11.83 -7.28
C VAL A 29 -10.13 10.65 -6.83
N THR A 30 -8.81 10.77 -6.87
CA THR A 30 -7.89 9.77 -6.31
C THR A 30 -7.65 10.03 -4.83
N MET A 31 -7.75 9.00 -4.00
CA MET A 31 -7.48 9.10 -2.57
C MET A 31 -6.42 8.08 -2.14
N VAL A 32 -5.42 8.56 -1.40
CA VAL A 32 -4.40 7.72 -0.75
C VAL A 32 -4.70 7.68 0.75
N ILE A 33 -4.83 6.49 1.30
CA ILE A 33 -5.14 6.25 2.72
C ILE A 33 -4.10 5.30 3.29
N SER A 34 -3.52 5.63 4.45
CA SER A 34 -2.69 4.70 5.21
C SER A 34 -3.49 4.14 6.38
N LEU A 35 -3.48 2.81 6.53
CA LEU A 35 -4.13 2.09 7.63
C LEU A 35 -3.10 1.22 8.35
N LEU A 36 -3.13 1.26 9.68
CA LEU A 36 -2.35 0.35 10.51
C LEU A 36 -3.21 -0.90 10.81
N GLN A 37 -2.81 -2.05 10.27
CA GLN A 37 -3.44 -3.36 10.53
C GLN A 37 -4.97 -3.36 10.29
N PRO A 38 -5.43 -3.10 9.06
CA PRO A 38 -6.87 -3.10 8.77
C PRO A 38 -7.47 -4.48 8.98
N ALA A 39 -8.72 -4.51 9.48
CA ALA A 39 -9.53 -5.72 9.46
C ALA A 39 -9.70 -6.23 8.01
N PRO A 40 -9.84 -7.56 7.79
CA PRO A 40 -9.95 -8.13 6.45
C PRO A 40 -11.02 -7.45 5.59
N GLU A 41 -12.19 -7.17 6.15
CA GLU A 41 -13.30 -6.54 5.44
C GLU A 41 -12.97 -5.11 4.99
N THR A 42 -12.12 -4.41 5.75
CA THR A 42 -11.64 -3.06 5.39
C THR A 42 -10.57 -3.13 4.32
N PHE A 43 -9.67 -4.12 4.39
CA PHE A 43 -8.67 -4.37 3.36
C PHE A 43 -9.32 -4.64 1.99
N GLU A 44 -10.43 -5.38 1.96
CA GLU A 44 -11.20 -5.68 0.74
C GLU A 44 -11.83 -4.45 0.07
N LEU A 45 -11.91 -3.29 0.74
CA LEU A 45 -12.45 -2.07 0.15
C LEU A 45 -11.47 -1.32 -0.76
N PHE A 46 -10.19 -1.68 -0.74
CA PHE A 46 -9.15 -1.03 -1.54
C PHE A 46 -9.04 -1.66 -2.93
N ASP A 47 -8.89 -0.80 -3.93
CA ASP A 47 -8.65 -1.21 -5.32
C ASP A 47 -7.15 -1.54 -5.51
N ASP A 48 -6.26 -0.64 -5.07
CA ASP A 48 -4.80 -0.78 -5.12
C ASP A 48 -4.17 -0.78 -3.71
N VAL A 49 -3.01 -1.45 -3.59
CA VAL A 49 -2.20 -1.52 -2.37
C VAL A 49 -0.78 -1.06 -2.67
N ILE A 50 -0.22 -0.23 -1.80
CA ILE A 50 1.20 0.11 -1.75
C ILE A 50 1.77 -0.48 -0.46
N LEU A 51 2.66 -1.46 -0.60
CA LEU A 51 3.37 -2.06 0.53
C LEU A 51 4.76 -1.45 0.66
N LEU A 52 4.99 -0.77 1.77
CA LEU A 52 6.27 -0.17 2.13
C LEU A 52 6.93 -0.99 3.25
N SER A 53 8.21 -1.29 3.09
CA SER A 53 9.04 -1.92 4.13
C SER A 53 10.46 -1.37 4.03
N ASP A 54 11.11 -1.09 5.16
CA ASP A 54 12.46 -0.50 5.25
C ASP A 54 12.72 0.67 4.27
N GLY A 55 11.72 1.53 4.07
CA GLY A 55 11.80 2.70 3.18
C GLY A 55 11.74 2.38 1.68
N GLN A 56 11.41 1.15 1.29
CA GLN A 56 11.29 0.71 -0.09
C GLN A 56 9.87 0.21 -0.41
N ILE A 57 9.45 0.43 -1.66
CA ILE A 57 8.24 -0.17 -2.20
C ILE A 57 8.54 -1.64 -2.51
N VAL A 58 7.89 -2.52 -1.75
CA VAL A 58 7.92 -3.97 -1.92
C VAL A 58 6.90 -4.38 -2.98
N TYR A 59 5.76 -3.71 -3.02
CA TYR A 59 4.68 -3.95 -3.98
C TYR A 59 3.84 -2.69 -4.18
N GLN A 60 3.39 -2.45 -5.42
CA GLN A 60 2.41 -1.41 -5.76
C GLN A 60 1.47 -1.92 -6.87
N GLY A 61 0.17 -1.81 -6.68
CA GLY A 61 -0.82 -2.13 -7.71
C GLY A 61 -2.05 -2.84 -7.17
N PRO A 62 -2.81 -3.55 -8.03
CA PRO A 62 -4.10 -4.11 -7.65
C PRO A 62 -3.99 -5.03 -6.43
N ARG A 63 -4.91 -4.86 -5.49
CA ARG A 63 -4.98 -5.69 -4.28
C ARG A 63 -5.03 -7.18 -4.60
N GLU A 64 -5.73 -7.56 -5.67
CA GLU A 64 -5.95 -8.94 -6.09
C GLU A 64 -4.63 -9.67 -6.44
N ASN A 65 -3.64 -8.95 -6.97
CA ASN A 65 -2.38 -9.55 -7.44
C ASN A 65 -1.30 -9.61 -6.35
N ILE A 66 -1.55 -9.06 -5.16
CA ILE A 66 -0.51 -8.98 -4.11
C ILE A 66 -0.13 -10.38 -3.60
N LEU A 67 -1.10 -11.28 -3.43
CA LEU A 67 -0.84 -12.64 -2.98
C LEU A 67 -0.09 -13.43 -4.05
N GLU A 68 -0.43 -13.26 -5.33
CA GLU A 68 0.29 -13.85 -6.45
C GLU A 68 1.76 -13.41 -6.47
N PHE A 69 2.04 -12.13 -6.21
CA PHE A 69 3.40 -11.63 -6.11
C PHE A 69 4.21 -12.33 -5.01
N PHE A 70 3.63 -12.50 -3.82
CA PHE A 70 4.32 -13.22 -2.75
C PHE A 70 4.47 -14.71 -3.05
N GLU A 71 3.49 -15.34 -3.70
CA GLU A 71 3.58 -16.74 -4.15
C GLU A 71 4.68 -16.93 -5.18
N TYR A 72 4.83 -16.01 -6.14
CA TYR A 72 5.93 -15.96 -7.10
C TYR A 72 7.29 -15.94 -6.38
N MET A 73 7.41 -15.14 -5.32
CA MET A 73 8.60 -15.06 -4.48
C MET A 73 8.83 -16.29 -3.59
N GLY A 74 7.83 -17.17 -3.44
CA GLY A 74 7.92 -18.40 -2.66
C GLY A 74 7.25 -18.37 -1.29
N PHE A 75 6.43 -17.35 -1.04
CA PHE A 75 5.70 -17.14 0.22
C PHE A 75 4.20 -17.28 0.01
N LYS A 76 3.53 -17.99 0.91
CA LYS A 76 2.07 -18.17 0.82
C LYS A 76 1.39 -17.76 2.11
N CYS A 77 0.31 -17.00 1.98
CA CYS A 77 -0.55 -16.66 3.10
C CYS A 77 -1.27 -17.91 3.63
N PRO A 78 -1.21 -18.22 4.93
CA PRO A 78 -2.00 -19.30 5.53
C PRO A 78 -3.51 -18.99 5.50
N ASP A 79 -4.36 -20.03 5.36
CA ASP A 79 -5.82 -19.87 5.21
C ASP A 79 -6.51 -19.16 6.38
N ARG A 80 -5.94 -19.25 7.59
CA ARG A 80 -6.51 -18.67 8.82
C ARG A 80 -5.93 -17.29 9.17
N LYS A 81 -5.01 -16.77 8.35
CA LYS A 81 -4.33 -15.51 8.62
C LYS A 81 -4.91 -14.39 7.76
N GLY A 82 -5.09 -13.21 8.35
CA GLY A 82 -5.49 -12.02 7.60
C GLY A 82 -4.40 -11.61 6.61
N ILE A 83 -4.79 -11.18 5.42
CA ILE A 83 -3.84 -10.75 4.37
C ILE A 83 -2.99 -9.59 4.89
N ALA A 84 -3.59 -8.60 5.55
CA ALA A 84 -2.84 -7.47 6.10
C ALA A 84 -1.76 -7.89 7.11
N ASP A 85 -2.06 -8.83 8.00
CA ASP A 85 -1.09 -9.37 8.97
C ASP A 85 0.02 -10.15 8.27
N PHE A 86 -0.34 -10.97 7.28
CA PHE A 86 0.63 -11.67 6.44
C PHE A 86 1.60 -10.70 5.75
N LEU A 87 1.09 -9.62 5.13
CA LEU A 87 1.91 -8.64 4.43
C LEU A 87 2.89 -7.90 5.35
N GLN A 88 2.51 -7.68 6.61
CA GLN A 88 3.40 -7.08 7.61
C GLN A 88 4.50 -8.06 8.05
N GLU A 89 4.17 -9.34 8.22
CA GLU A 89 5.11 -10.33 8.74
C GLU A 89 6.00 -10.95 7.66
N VAL A 90 5.53 -11.07 6.41
CA VAL A 90 6.32 -11.66 5.31
C VAL A 90 7.54 -10.82 4.97
N THR A 91 7.57 -9.53 5.31
CA THR A 91 8.76 -8.68 5.16
C THR A 91 9.64 -8.64 6.41
N SER A 92 9.15 -9.16 7.55
CA SER A 92 9.86 -9.23 8.83
C SER A 92 10.81 -10.43 8.88
N LYS A 93 12.09 -10.20 9.19
CA LYS A 93 13.10 -11.27 9.31
C LYS A 93 12.74 -12.37 10.32
N LYS A 94 11.97 -12.05 11.37
CA LYS A 94 11.60 -13.00 12.43
C LYS A 94 10.56 -14.01 11.96
N ASP A 95 9.64 -13.56 11.13
CA ASP A 95 8.40 -14.25 10.79
C ASP A 95 8.38 -14.72 9.34
N HIS A 96 9.46 -14.51 8.60
CA HIS A 96 9.55 -14.77 7.16
C HIS A 96 9.51 -16.26 6.79
N GLU A 97 10.21 -17.10 7.57
CA GLU A 97 10.41 -18.52 7.24
C GLU A 97 9.13 -19.34 7.33
N GLN A 98 8.21 -19.02 8.25
CA GLN A 98 6.94 -19.73 8.41
C GLN A 98 6.03 -19.64 7.17
N TYR A 99 6.25 -18.66 6.29
CA TYR A 99 5.46 -18.49 5.06
C TYR A 99 6.05 -19.20 3.85
N TRP A 100 7.24 -19.79 3.97
CA TRP A 100 7.89 -20.48 2.87
C TRP A 100 7.13 -21.76 2.49
N PHE A 101 6.53 -21.79 1.30
CA PHE A 101 5.71 -22.93 0.87
C PHE A 101 6.41 -23.87 -0.13
N LYS A 102 7.57 -23.48 -0.67
CA LYS A 102 8.33 -24.28 -1.63
C LYS A 102 9.03 -25.45 -0.93
N LYS A 103 8.28 -26.53 -0.65
CA LYS A 103 8.76 -27.75 0.04
C LYS A 103 9.97 -28.42 -0.61
N ASN A 104 10.14 -28.24 -1.92
CA ASN A 104 11.25 -28.83 -2.69
C ASN A 104 12.52 -27.97 -2.70
N GLN A 105 12.52 -26.82 -2.02
CA GLN A 105 13.64 -25.89 -1.97
C GLN A 105 13.95 -25.54 -0.52
N SER A 106 15.23 -25.50 -0.17
CA SER A 106 15.67 -24.97 1.11
C SER A 106 15.25 -23.52 1.24
N TYR A 107 14.72 -23.14 2.40
CA TYR A 107 14.40 -21.75 2.71
C TYR A 107 15.62 -20.85 2.47
N ARG A 108 15.38 -19.71 1.82
CA ARG A 108 16.36 -18.64 1.67
C ARG A 108 15.71 -17.34 2.07
N TYR A 109 16.35 -16.61 2.97
CA TYR A 109 15.93 -15.26 3.31
C TYR A 109 15.97 -14.36 2.08
N VAL A 110 14.82 -13.78 1.74
CA VAL A 110 14.65 -12.75 0.71
C VAL A 110 14.66 -11.39 1.41
N SER A 111 15.58 -10.51 1.04
CA SER A 111 15.64 -9.17 1.63
C SER A 111 14.61 -8.23 1.02
N VAL A 112 14.27 -7.13 1.72
CA VAL A 112 13.38 -6.08 1.17
C VAL A 112 13.86 -5.56 -0.21
N PRO A 113 15.17 -5.30 -0.43
CA PRO A 113 15.67 -4.97 -1.77
C PRO A 113 15.47 -6.08 -2.81
N ASP A 114 15.49 -7.36 -2.42
CA ASP A 114 15.20 -8.46 -3.34
C ASP A 114 13.74 -8.47 -3.76
N PHE A 115 12.82 -8.24 -2.82
CA PHE A 115 11.40 -8.07 -3.15
C PHE A 115 11.19 -6.88 -4.09
N SER A 116 11.76 -5.72 -3.77
CA SER A 116 11.62 -4.52 -4.60
C SER A 116 12.16 -4.74 -6.03
N ARG A 117 13.30 -5.43 -6.17
CA ARG A 117 13.84 -5.82 -7.50
C ARG A 117 12.95 -6.81 -8.24
N ALA A 118 12.40 -7.80 -7.53
CA ALA A 118 11.51 -8.77 -8.13
C ALA A 118 10.19 -8.15 -8.55
N PHE A 119 9.67 -7.18 -7.79
CA PHE A 119 8.47 -6.41 -8.13
C PHE A 119 8.65 -5.69 -9.46
N ASN A 120 9.81 -5.10 -9.72
CA ASN A 120 10.11 -4.50 -11.03
C ASN A 120 10.03 -5.51 -12.18
N SER A 121 10.20 -6.81 -11.95
CA SER A 121 10.08 -7.85 -12.98
C SER A 121 8.69 -8.51 -13.00
N PHE A 122 7.87 -8.26 -11.99
CA PHE A 122 6.50 -8.77 -11.89
C PHE A 122 5.58 -7.94 -12.77
N HIS A 123 4.52 -8.54 -13.32
CA HIS A 123 3.66 -7.88 -14.30
C HIS A 123 3.02 -6.59 -13.75
N ALA A 124 2.61 -6.57 -12.48
CA ALA A 124 2.07 -5.35 -11.85
C ALA A 124 3.11 -4.22 -11.79
N GLY A 125 4.38 -4.54 -11.48
CA GLY A 125 5.45 -3.54 -11.46
C GLY A 125 5.82 -3.05 -12.86
N GLN A 126 5.80 -3.92 -13.87
CA GLN A 126 6.00 -3.50 -15.26
C GLN A 126 4.93 -2.51 -15.72
N HIS A 127 3.65 -2.78 -15.43
CA HIS A 127 2.56 -1.85 -15.72
C HIS A 127 2.76 -0.48 -15.07
N VAL A 128 3.10 -0.43 -13.78
CA VAL A 128 3.37 0.84 -13.08
C VAL A 128 4.53 1.59 -13.73
N ILE A 129 5.61 0.89 -14.10
CA ILE A 129 6.77 1.52 -14.77
C ILE A 129 6.38 2.05 -16.15
N GLU A 130 5.55 1.34 -16.90
CA GLU A 130 5.04 1.77 -18.20
C GLU A 130 4.17 3.01 -18.09
N ASP A 131 3.25 3.04 -17.13
CA ASP A 131 2.38 4.20 -16.89
C ASP A 131 3.20 5.44 -16.48
N LEU A 132 4.21 5.26 -15.62
CA LEU A 132 5.09 6.34 -15.18
C LEU A 132 6.02 6.85 -16.30
N ARG A 133 6.25 6.08 -17.37
CA ARG A 133 7.02 6.54 -18.54
C ARG A 133 6.25 7.53 -19.40
N VAL A 134 4.93 7.51 -19.35
CA VAL A 134 4.10 8.46 -20.10
C VAL A 134 4.18 9.83 -19.42
N PRO A 135 4.65 10.89 -20.12
CA PRO A 135 4.73 12.21 -19.53
C PRO A 135 3.34 12.70 -19.09
N TYR A 136 3.24 13.21 -17.85
CA TYR A 136 2.00 13.79 -17.35
C TYR A 136 1.60 15.03 -18.16
N ASP A 137 0.43 14.97 -18.79
CA ASP A 137 -0.13 16.09 -19.55
C ASP A 137 -0.83 17.08 -18.60
N LYS A 138 -0.15 18.21 -18.34
CA LYS A 138 -0.66 19.28 -17.48
C LYS A 138 -1.97 19.90 -17.98
N SER A 139 -2.30 19.78 -19.27
CA SER A 139 -3.55 20.31 -19.82
C SER A 139 -4.79 19.55 -19.35
N ARG A 140 -4.60 18.32 -18.85
CA ARG A 140 -5.64 17.44 -18.31
C ARG A 140 -5.77 17.55 -16.79
N ALA A 141 -5.04 18.46 -16.15
CA ALA A 141 -5.14 18.68 -14.72
C ALA A 141 -6.55 19.19 -14.35
N HIS A 142 -7.13 18.65 -13.27
CA HIS A 142 -8.40 19.16 -12.74
C HIS A 142 -8.25 20.66 -12.42
N PRO A 143 -9.27 21.50 -12.74
CA PRO A 143 -9.25 22.91 -12.37
C PRO A 143 -9.07 23.03 -10.84
N GLU A 144 -8.27 24.00 -10.38
CA GLU A 144 -7.83 24.26 -8.99
C GLU A 144 -8.96 24.51 -7.96
N LYS A 145 -10.18 24.04 -8.21
CA LYS A 145 -11.37 24.30 -7.39
C LYS A 145 -11.27 23.70 -5.98
N TYR A 146 -10.37 22.73 -5.77
CA TYR A 146 -10.13 22.05 -4.49
C TYR A 146 -8.63 21.99 -4.12
N GLY A 147 -7.76 22.74 -4.80
CA GLY A 147 -6.33 22.78 -4.53
C GLY A 147 -6.01 23.62 -3.29
N ILE A 148 -5.27 23.04 -2.34
CA ILE A 148 -4.72 23.74 -1.17
C ILE A 148 -3.76 24.84 -1.69
N SER A 149 -3.87 26.06 -1.15
CA SER A 149 -3.01 27.16 -1.61
C SER A 149 -1.53 26.83 -1.35
N ASN A 150 -0.61 27.29 -2.21
CA ASN A 150 0.83 27.16 -1.98
C ASN A 150 1.29 27.66 -0.59
N LYS A 151 0.59 28.63 -0.01
CA LYS A 151 0.86 29.11 1.35
C LYS A 151 0.47 28.10 2.44
N GLU A 152 -0.63 27.39 2.23
CA GLU A 152 -1.11 26.35 3.14
C GLU A 152 -0.22 25.10 3.04
N LEU A 153 0.20 24.71 1.83
CA LEU A 153 1.19 23.66 1.62
C LEU A 153 2.52 23.97 2.33
N PHE A 154 2.99 25.21 2.24
CA PHE A 154 4.20 25.64 2.95
C PHE A 154 4.04 25.58 4.47
N ARG A 155 2.86 25.91 4.98
CA ARG A 155 2.53 25.82 6.41
C ARG A 155 2.49 24.37 6.90
N GLU A 156 1.84 23.46 6.15
CA GLU A 156 1.83 22.02 6.47
C GLU A 156 3.25 21.43 6.45
N TRP A 157 4.08 21.80 5.47
CA TRP A 157 5.48 21.38 5.41
C TRP A 157 6.31 21.86 6.62
N LEU A 158 6.09 23.09 7.08
CA LEU A 158 6.72 23.62 8.30
C LEU A 158 6.28 22.85 9.55
N LEU A 159 5.00 22.47 9.64
CA LEU A 159 4.47 21.67 10.75
C LEU A 159 5.08 20.26 10.77
N MET A 160 5.21 19.62 9.60
CA MET A 160 5.88 18.32 9.46
C MET A 160 7.35 18.38 9.89
N LYS A 161 8.08 19.43 9.48
CA LYS A 161 9.48 19.63 9.93
C LYS A 161 9.61 19.83 11.43
N ARG A 162 8.62 20.48 12.07
CA ARG A 162 8.63 20.70 13.52
C ARG A 162 8.44 19.40 14.31
N ASN A 163 7.65 18.46 13.78
CA ASN A 163 7.37 17.18 14.44
C ASN A 163 8.43 16.09 14.17
N SER A 164 9.39 16.32 13.27
CA SER A 164 10.48 15.38 12.96
C SER A 164 11.65 15.41 13.96
N PHE A 165 11.61 16.30 14.96
CA PHE A 165 12.62 16.40 16.03
C PHE A 165 12.03 15.91 17.36
N VAL A 166 11.68 14.63 17.44
CA VAL A 166 11.53 13.86 18.69
C VAL A 166 12.06 12.46 18.44
#